data_AF-A0A524HIX8-F1
#
_entry.id   AF-A0A524HIX8-F1
#
_cell.length_a   1.000
_cell.length_b   1.000
_cell.length_c   1.000
_cell.angle_alpha   90.00
_cell.angle_beta   90.00
_cell.angle_gamma   90.00
#
_symmetry.space_group_name_H-M   'P 1'
#
loop_
_entity.id
_entity.type
_entity.pdbx_description
1 polymer ?
#
loop_
_entity_poly.entity_id
_entity_poly.type
_entity_poly.pdbx_seq_one_letter_code
_entity_poly.pdbx_strand_id
1 'polypeptide(L)'
;MKKVPLIYKWTVKDKWLYWLSMVPFLVLFIGTVLLLGTYSPWLSVLLVIFYLLANLFQAGCCIGCPYRGKYCPAFFGVYLGNVLSGILYPNREFDQKYFDRNAAAGEILVLVVGLFPIYWVIKTAWYLLPIYLLLIAAHLVLFMPTQCEKCSYNETCPGGLAWRSCSVWLKEKGKE
;
A
#
# COMPACT_ATOMS: atom_id res chain seq x y z
N MET A 1 33.09 0.23 -0.79
CA MET A 1 32.11 -0.79 -1.24
C MET A 1 30.83 -0.62 -0.43
N LYS A 2 29.71 -0.20 -1.03
CA LYS A 2 28.41 -0.20 -0.34
C LYS A 2 28.05 -1.66 -0.06
N LYS A 3 27.88 -2.03 1.23
CA LYS A 3 27.41 -3.36 1.61
C LYS A 3 26.11 -3.63 0.85
N VAL A 4 26.06 -4.72 0.09
CA VAL A 4 24.80 -5.20 -0.50
C VAL A 4 23.87 -5.47 0.69
N PRO A 5 22.73 -4.76 0.83
CA PRO A 5 21.86 -4.98 1.96
C PRO A 5 21.36 -6.43 1.92
N LEU A 6 21.50 -7.13 3.04
CA LEU A 6 20.97 -8.48 3.21
C LEU A 6 19.45 -8.44 2.93
N ILE A 7 19.03 -9.15 1.89
CA ILE A 7 17.61 -9.26 1.53
C ILE A 7 16.91 -10.05 2.64
N TYR A 8 15.93 -9.42 3.27
CA TYR A 8 15.12 -10.01 4.32
C TYR A 8 14.29 -11.16 3.75
N LYS A 9 14.22 -12.28 4.49
CA LYS A 9 13.43 -13.44 4.10
C LYS A 9 12.17 -13.52 4.95
N TRP A 10 11.01 -13.34 4.32
CA TRP A 10 9.70 -13.40 4.96
C TRP A 10 9.45 -14.77 5.59
N THR A 11 9.30 -14.80 6.92
CA THR A 11 8.97 -16.02 7.66
C THR A 11 7.48 -16.36 7.55
N VAL A 12 7.09 -17.56 7.97
CA VAL A 12 5.68 -17.97 8.05
C VAL A 12 4.89 -17.04 8.96
N LYS A 13 5.48 -16.63 10.08
CA LYS A 13 4.87 -15.67 11.02
C LYS A 13 4.61 -14.32 10.36
N ASP A 14 5.55 -13.80 9.57
CA ASP A 14 5.36 -12.51 8.89
C ASP A 14 4.23 -12.57 7.87
N LYS A 15 4.13 -13.67 7.11
CA LYS A 15 3.04 -13.89 6.15
C LYS A 15 1.67 -13.94 6.83
N TRP A 16 1.58 -14.58 8.01
CA TRP A 16 0.37 -14.58 8.83
C TRP A 16 0.01 -13.20 9.35
N LEU A 17 0.98 -12.45 9.87
CA LEU A 17 0.78 -11.07 10.31
C LEU A 17 0.36 -10.17 9.13
N TYR A 18 0.90 -10.41 7.94
CA TYR A 18 0.46 -9.70 6.73
C TYR A 18 -1.01 -10.01 6.43
N TRP A 19 -1.40 -11.29 6.40
CA TRP A 19 -2.81 -11.67 6.21
C TRP A 19 -3.74 -11.03 7.23
N LEU A 20 -3.35 -11.02 8.51
CA LEU A 20 -4.11 -10.34 9.56
C LEU A 20 -4.22 -8.83 9.30
N SER A 21 -3.11 -8.18 8.93
CA SER A 21 -3.10 -6.75 8.58
C SER A 21 -3.96 -6.44 7.36
N MET A 22 -4.19 -7.41 6.47
CA MET A 22 -5.01 -7.24 5.27
C MET A 22 -6.51 -7.31 5.56
N VAL A 23 -6.94 -7.93 6.67
CA VAL A 23 -8.37 -8.05 7.01
C VAL A 23 -9.07 -6.68 7.09
N PRO A 24 -8.58 -5.67 7.84
CA PRO A 24 -9.21 -4.35 7.88
C PRO A 24 -9.33 -3.71 6.49
N PHE A 25 -8.28 -3.83 5.67
CA PHE A 25 -8.30 -3.29 4.31
C PHE A 25 -9.32 -4.01 3.42
N LEU A 26 -9.39 -5.34 3.45
CA LEU A 26 -10.33 -6.11 2.63
C LEU A 26 -11.77 -5.82 3.02
N VAL A 27 -12.07 -5.75 4.32
CA VAL A 27 -13.40 -5.37 4.82
C VAL A 27 -13.76 -3.96 4.35
N LEU A 28 -12.83 -3.01 4.47
CA LEU A 28 -13.02 -1.63 4.02
C LEU A 28 -13.25 -1.56 2.52
N PHE A 29 -12.39 -2.17 1.72
CA PHE A 29 -12.42 -2.09 0.25
C PHE A 29 -13.66 -2.78 -0.32
N ILE A 30 -13.95 -4.02 0.10
CA ILE A 30 -15.14 -4.75 -0.35
C ILE A 30 -16.41 -4.05 0.14
N GLY A 31 -16.47 -3.67 1.41
CA GLY A 31 -17.61 -2.95 1.97
C GLY A 31 -17.89 -1.64 1.23
N THR A 32 -16.84 -0.91 0.87
CA THR A 32 -16.94 0.31 0.06
C THR A 32 -17.47 0.01 -1.35
N VAL A 33 -16.92 -1.01 -2.03
CA VAL A 33 -17.40 -1.41 -3.35
C VAL A 33 -18.88 -1.77 -3.30
N LEU A 34 -19.32 -2.54 -2.30
CA LEU A 34 -20.73 -2.90 -2.14
C LEU A 34 -21.60 -1.67 -1.87
N LEU A 35 -21.17 -0.78 -0.97
CA LEU A 35 -21.91 0.45 -0.64
C LEU A 35 -22.02 1.40 -1.83
N LEU A 36 -20.95 1.59 -2.60
CA LEU A 36 -21.01 2.38 -3.83
C LEU A 36 -21.92 1.73 -4.87
N GLY A 37 -21.92 0.40 -4.95
CA GLY A 37 -22.72 -0.38 -5.88
C GLY A 37 -24.22 -0.26 -5.64
N THR A 38 -24.67 -0.09 -4.39
CA THR A 38 -26.08 0.16 -4.10
C THR A 38 -26.56 1.53 -4.60
N TYR A 39 -25.65 2.50 -4.73
CA TYR A 39 -25.97 3.83 -5.26
C TYR A 39 -25.79 3.90 -6.78
N SER A 40 -24.65 3.45 -7.29
CA SER A 40 -24.35 3.37 -8.71
C SER A 40 -23.24 2.35 -8.98
N PRO A 41 -23.49 1.32 -9.81
CA PRO A 41 -22.46 0.33 -10.13
C PRO A 41 -21.22 0.96 -10.79
N TRP A 42 -21.38 2.09 -11.48
CA TRP A 42 -20.26 2.81 -12.09
C TRP A 42 -19.26 3.37 -11.07
N LEU A 43 -19.73 3.79 -9.88
CA LEU A 43 -18.82 4.26 -8.82
C LEU A 43 -17.94 3.13 -8.28
N SER A 44 -18.51 1.92 -8.19
CA SER A 44 -17.76 0.72 -7.81
C SER A 44 -16.70 0.37 -8.85
N VAL A 45 -17.09 0.39 -10.13
CA VAL A 45 -16.17 0.18 -11.26
C VAL A 45 -15.04 1.20 -11.26
N LEU A 46 -15.35 2.49 -11.05
CA LEU A 46 -14.34 3.55 -10.96
C LEU A 46 -13.36 3.33 -9.81
N LEU A 47 -13.84 2.95 -8.62
CA LEU A 47 -12.96 2.64 -7.49
C LEU A 47 -12.00 1.49 -7.81
N VAL A 48 -12.51 0.42 -8.43
CA VAL A 48 -11.68 -0.72 -8.85
C VAL A 48 -10.66 -0.29 -9.91
N ILE A 49 -11.04 0.55 -10.88
CA ILE A 49 -10.11 1.08 -11.88
C ILE A 49 -8.99 1.89 -11.22
N PHE A 50 -9.30 2.82 -10.30
CA PHE A 50 -8.29 3.58 -9.59
C PHE A 50 -7.34 2.67 -8.80
N TYR A 51 -7.87 1.65 -8.15
CA TYR A 51 -7.07 0.66 -7.45
C TYR A 51 -6.14 -0.14 -8.38
N LEU A 52 -6.62 -0.57 -9.54
CA LEU A 52 -5.81 -1.28 -10.54
C LEU A 52 -4.72 -0.37 -11.12
N LEU A 53 -5.04 0.91 -11.39
CA LEU A 53 -4.04 1.90 -11.81
C LEU A 53 -2.98 2.09 -10.73
N ALA A 54 -3.35 2.19 -9.45
CA ALA A 54 -2.39 2.28 -8.35
C ALA A 54 -1.41 1.08 -8.36
N ASN A 55 -1.91 -0.14 -8.62
CA ASN A 55 -1.08 -1.33 -8.77
C ASN A 55 -0.13 -1.26 -9.98
N LEU A 56 -0.57 -0.68 -11.10
CA LEU A 56 0.26 -0.50 -12.28
C LEU A 56 1.43 0.46 -12.03
N PHE A 57 1.17 1.61 -11.40
CA PHE A 57 2.24 2.55 -11.04
C PHE A 57 3.16 1.97 -9.97
N GLN A 58 2.60 1.26 -8.97
CA GLN A 58 3.41 0.55 -7.99
C GLN A 58 4.32 -0.51 -8.64
N ALA A 59 3.89 -1.16 -9.73
CA ALA A 59 4.75 -2.06 -10.48
C ALA A 59 5.98 -1.35 -11.07
N GLY A 60 5.83 -0.10 -11.50
CA GLY A 60 6.95 0.74 -11.91
C GLY A 60 7.92 1.04 -10.76
N CYS A 61 7.40 1.31 -9.54
CA CYS A 61 8.21 1.47 -8.34
C CYS A 61 8.99 0.19 -7.97
N CYS A 62 8.42 -0.98 -8.25
CA CYS A 62 9.00 -2.27 -7.89
C CYS A 62 10.12 -2.76 -8.83
N ILE A 63 10.51 -2.02 -9.87
CA ILE A 63 11.56 -2.45 -10.81
C ILE A 63 12.89 -2.71 -10.10
N GLY A 64 13.28 -1.84 -9.17
CA GLY A 64 14.50 -1.99 -8.36
C GLY A 64 14.31 -2.80 -7.08
N CYS A 65 13.11 -3.34 -6.84
CA CYS A 65 12.81 -4.04 -5.61
C CYS A 65 13.42 -5.45 -5.61
N PRO A 66 14.11 -5.89 -4.55
CA PRO A 66 14.67 -7.25 -4.47
C PRO A 66 13.59 -8.35 -4.47
N TYR A 67 12.33 -7.99 -4.20
CA TYR A 67 11.16 -8.88 -4.20
C TYR A 67 10.39 -8.89 -5.52
N ARG A 68 10.91 -8.25 -6.57
CA ARG A 68 10.29 -8.24 -7.91
C ARG A 68 10.00 -9.66 -8.41
N GLY A 69 8.77 -9.89 -8.86
CA GLY A 69 8.28 -11.20 -9.31
C GLY A 69 8.16 -12.25 -8.20
N LYS A 70 8.41 -11.89 -6.94
CA LYS A 70 8.38 -12.78 -5.77
C LYS A 70 7.40 -12.24 -4.73
N TYR A 71 7.16 -13.01 -3.68
CA TYR A 71 6.31 -12.57 -2.58
C TYR A 71 6.88 -11.31 -1.89
N CYS A 72 6.07 -10.26 -1.82
CA CYS A 72 6.31 -9.05 -1.05
C CYS A 72 4.99 -8.64 -0.36
N PRO A 73 4.96 -8.49 0.97
CA PRO A 73 3.85 -7.83 1.65
C PRO A 73 3.70 -6.42 1.08
N ALA A 74 2.51 -6.10 0.59
CA ALA A 74 2.23 -4.81 -0.01
C ALA A 74 1.17 -4.07 0.79
N PHE A 75 1.44 -2.80 1.01
CA PHE A 75 0.54 -1.88 1.70
C PHE A 75 -0.75 -1.71 0.90
N PHE A 76 -1.90 -1.63 1.58
CA PHE A 76 -3.24 -1.59 0.97
C PHE A 76 -3.48 -2.65 -0.11
N GLY A 77 -2.91 -3.85 0.04
CA GLY A 77 -3.16 -4.93 -0.91
C GLY A 77 -2.61 -4.70 -2.31
N VAL A 78 -1.72 -3.72 -2.50
CA VAL A 78 -1.01 -3.45 -3.76
C VAL A 78 0.03 -4.57 -4.09
N TYR A 79 -0.30 -5.80 -3.69
CA TYR A 79 0.46 -7.04 -3.79
C TYR A 79 0.69 -7.46 -5.24
N LEU A 80 -0.15 -6.96 -6.15
CA LEU A 80 0.08 -7.17 -7.55
C LEU A 80 1.26 -6.34 -8.06
N GLY A 81 1.67 -5.24 -7.41
CA GLY A 81 2.75 -4.37 -7.89
C GLY A 81 4.06 -5.13 -8.15
N ASN A 82 4.56 -5.89 -7.18
CA ASN A 82 5.79 -6.69 -7.33
C ASN A 82 5.66 -7.79 -8.38
N VAL A 83 4.50 -8.46 -8.45
CA VAL A 83 4.24 -9.53 -9.45
C VAL A 83 4.13 -8.94 -10.84
N LEU A 84 3.29 -7.92 -11.02
CA LEU A 84 3.13 -7.15 -12.25
C LEU A 84 4.47 -6.57 -12.72
N SER A 85 5.33 -6.11 -11.82
CA SER A 85 6.66 -5.62 -12.17
C SER A 85 7.57 -6.70 -12.75
N GLY A 86 7.42 -7.95 -12.31
CA GLY A 86 8.10 -9.09 -12.89
C GLY A 86 7.60 -9.45 -14.29
N ILE A 87 6.29 -9.27 -14.54
CA ILE A 87 5.64 -9.58 -15.81
C ILE A 87 5.86 -8.46 -16.85
N LEU A 88 5.60 -7.22 -16.48
CA LEU A 88 5.58 -6.06 -17.39
C LEU A 88 6.97 -5.55 -17.75
N TYR A 89 7.95 -5.79 -16.89
CA TYR A 89 9.25 -5.13 -16.99
C TYR A 89 10.45 -6.08 -16.84
N PRO A 90 10.41 -7.37 -17.25
CA PRO A 90 11.37 -8.40 -16.82
C PRO A 90 12.86 -8.03 -16.93
N ASN A 91 13.23 -7.28 -17.97
CA ASN A 91 14.61 -6.89 -18.27
C ASN A 91 14.89 -5.40 -18.03
N ARG A 92 13.96 -4.66 -17.42
CA ARG A 92 14.13 -3.23 -17.16
C ARG A 92 14.99 -3.03 -15.91
N GLU A 93 16.04 -2.23 -16.06
CA GLU A 93 16.90 -1.79 -14.96
C GLU A 93 16.26 -0.62 -14.18
N PHE A 94 16.72 -0.42 -12.95
CA PHE A 94 16.23 0.66 -12.10
C PHE A 94 16.68 2.02 -12.65
N ASP A 95 15.71 2.91 -12.84
CA ASP A 95 15.92 4.31 -13.21
C ASP A 95 15.21 5.19 -12.18
N GLN A 96 15.96 6.11 -11.54
CA GLN A 96 15.44 6.94 -10.45
C GLN A 96 14.31 7.85 -10.93
N LYS A 97 14.45 8.48 -12.10
CA LYS A 97 13.44 9.40 -12.63
C LYS A 97 12.13 8.68 -12.95
N TYR A 98 12.21 7.47 -13.49
CA TYR A 98 11.04 6.62 -13.72
C TYR A 98 10.42 6.18 -12.39
N PHE A 99 11.22 5.79 -11.41
CA PHE A 99 10.75 5.47 -10.07
C PHE A 99 9.98 6.64 -9.45
N ASP A 100 10.57 7.84 -9.42
CA ASP A 100 9.97 9.03 -8.80
C ASP A 100 8.61 9.38 -9.41
N ARG A 101 8.50 9.30 -10.75
CA ARG A 101 7.23 9.55 -11.46
C ARG A 101 6.15 8.52 -11.10
N ASN A 102 6.53 7.25 -11.05
CA ASN A 102 5.59 6.18 -10.69
C ASN A 102 5.21 6.23 -9.21
N ALA A 103 6.15 6.59 -8.33
CA ALA A 103 5.92 6.79 -6.91
C ALA A 103 4.89 7.91 -6.70
N ALA A 104 5.12 9.08 -7.30
CA ALA A 104 4.18 10.20 -7.21
C ALA A 104 2.79 9.83 -7.76
N ALA A 105 2.70 9.19 -8.92
CA ALA A 105 1.42 8.76 -9.49
C ALA A 105 0.72 7.71 -8.61
N GLY A 106 1.48 6.76 -8.05
CA GLY A 106 0.99 5.75 -7.13
C GLY A 106 0.45 6.36 -5.84
N GLU A 107 1.16 7.31 -5.25
CA GLU A 107 0.71 8.04 -4.05
C GLU A 107 -0.56 8.83 -4.30
N ILE A 108 -0.62 9.58 -5.41
CA ILE A 108 -1.84 10.31 -5.81
C ILE A 108 -3.01 9.34 -5.94
N LEU A 109 -2.82 8.20 -6.60
CA LEU A 109 -3.89 7.21 -6.76
C LEU A 109 -4.30 6.54 -5.45
N VAL A 110 -3.37 6.27 -4.53
CA VAL A 110 -3.71 5.78 -3.19
C VAL A 110 -4.55 6.81 -2.43
N LEU A 111 -4.21 8.09 -2.53
CA LEU A 111 -5.04 9.16 -1.95
C LEU A 111 -6.42 9.22 -2.61
N VAL A 112 -6.51 9.10 -3.94
CA VAL A 112 -7.80 9.03 -4.64
C VAL A 112 -8.61 7.83 -4.17
N VAL A 113 -8.01 6.63 -4.09
CA VAL A 113 -8.67 5.40 -3.60
C VAL A 113 -9.14 5.55 -2.16
N GLY A 114 -8.41 6.29 -1.32
CA GLY A 114 -8.79 6.55 0.07
C GLY A 114 -9.87 7.64 0.24
N LEU A 115 -9.76 8.75 -0.50
CA LEU A 115 -10.61 9.94 -0.35
C LEU A 115 -11.90 9.86 -1.18
N PHE A 116 -11.86 9.23 -2.35
CA PHE A 116 -13.04 9.07 -3.21
C PHE A 116 -14.19 8.39 -2.47
N PRO A 117 -13.99 7.26 -1.76
CA PRO A 117 -15.04 6.66 -0.96
C PRO A 117 -15.51 7.53 0.20
N ILE A 118 -14.61 8.25 0.86
CA ILE A 118 -14.96 9.12 2.00
C ILE A 118 -16.02 10.14 1.57
N TYR A 119 -15.84 10.77 0.42
CA TYR A 119 -16.82 11.71 -0.13
C TYR A 119 -18.21 11.07 -0.25
N TRP A 120 -18.28 9.87 -0.83
CA TRP A 120 -19.55 9.17 -1.04
C TRP A 120 -20.14 8.62 0.26
N VAL A 121 -19.33 8.12 1.19
CA VAL A 121 -19.76 7.67 2.52
C VAL A 121 -20.38 8.84 3.28
N ILE A 122 -19.76 10.02 3.27
CA ILE A 122 -20.32 11.23 3.91
C ILE A 122 -21.68 11.58 3.29
N LYS A 123 -21.82 11.47 1.97
CA LYS A 123 -23.07 11.79 1.27
C LYS A 123 -24.20 10.77 1.50
N THR A 124 -23.88 9.51 1.77
CA THR A 124 -24.87 8.42 1.79
C THR A 124 -25.12 7.84 3.19
N ALA A 125 -24.05 7.62 3.95
CA ALA A 125 -24.08 6.95 5.25
C ALA A 125 -22.97 7.51 6.16
N TRP A 126 -23.06 8.81 6.49
CA TRP A 126 -22.02 9.53 7.24
C TRP A 126 -21.65 8.86 8.57
N TYR A 127 -22.58 8.14 9.20
CA TYR A 127 -22.36 7.39 10.43
C TYR A 127 -21.38 6.22 10.28
N LEU A 128 -21.10 5.76 9.06
CA LEU A 128 -20.06 4.77 8.76
C LEU A 128 -18.65 5.37 8.65
N LEU A 129 -18.52 6.70 8.59
CA LEU A 129 -17.21 7.36 8.47
C LEU A 129 -16.24 6.99 9.60
N PRO A 130 -16.64 6.94 10.89
CA PRO A 130 -15.74 6.50 11.96
C PRO A 130 -15.24 5.07 11.75
N ILE A 131 -16.10 4.15 11.31
CA ILE A 131 -15.73 2.76 11.01
C ILE A 131 -14.72 2.73 9.86
N TYR A 132 -14.97 3.51 8.80
CA TYR A 132 -14.08 3.65 7.66
C TYR A 132 -12.68 4.09 8.08
N LEU A 133 -12.59 5.17 8.87
CA LEU A 133 -11.32 5.71 9.36
C LEU A 133 -10.61 4.75 10.31
N LEU A 134 -11.35 4.07 11.21
CA LEU A 134 -10.79 3.08 12.13
C LEU A 134 -10.20 1.88 11.40
N LEU A 135 -10.84 1.39 10.33
CA LEU A 135 -10.31 0.29 9.52
C LEU A 135 -9.03 0.68 8.77
N ILE A 136 -8.95 1.91 8.23
CA ILE A 136 -7.70 2.44 7.65
C ILE A 136 -6.60 2.52 8.70
N ALA A 137 -6.91 3.11 9.86
CA ALA A 137 -5.95 3.24 10.95
C ALA A 137 -5.47 1.87 11.45
N ALA A 138 -6.38 0.90 11.61
CA ALA A 138 -6.04 -0.46 11.99
C ALA A 138 -5.12 -1.13 10.96
N HIS A 139 -5.41 -0.98 9.66
CA HIS A 139 -4.53 -1.49 8.60
C HIS A 139 -3.13 -0.89 8.70
N LEU A 140 -3.04 0.44 8.83
CA LEU A 140 -1.77 1.18 8.96
C LEU A 140 -0.95 0.72 10.17
N VAL A 141 -1.58 0.69 11.35
CA VAL A 141 -0.94 0.33 12.62
C VAL A 141 -0.49 -1.13 12.64
N LEU A 142 -1.21 -2.03 11.98
CA LEU A 142 -0.79 -3.42 11.86
C LEU A 142 0.31 -3.60 10.81
N PHE A 143 0.16 -3.00 9.62
CA PHE A 143 1.05 -3.26 8.49
C PHE A 143 2.42 -2.58 8.65
N MET A 144 2.46 -1.31 9.02
CA MET A 144 3.69 -0.52 9.01
C MET A 144 4.79 -1.10 9.93
N PRO A 145 4.55 -1.35 11.24
CA PRO A 145 5.58 -1.92 12.10
C PRO A 145 5.86 -3.40 11.79
N THR A 146 4.86 -4.19 11.39
CA THR A 146 5.08 -5.65 11.25
C THR A 146 5.72 -6.04 9.92
N GLN A 147 5.44 -5.28 8.84
CA GLN A 147 5.87 -5.57 7.48
C GLN A 147 6.84 -4.50 6.96
N CYS A 148 6.45 -3.22 7.01
CA CYS A 148 7.25 -2.14 6.39
C CYS A 148 8.63 -1.98 7.06
N GLU A 149 8.70 -2.11 8.39
CA GLU A 149 9.97 -2.04 9.14
C GLU A 149 11.00 -3.09 8.70
N LYS A 150 10.56 -4.28 8.32
CA LYS A 150 11.44 -5.41 7.95
C LYS A 150 11.79 -5.45 6.46
N CYS A 151 11.06 -4.68 5.64
CA CYS A 151 11.24 -4.73 4.19
C CYS A 151 12.59 -4.15 3.77
N SER A 152 13.41 -4.92 3.07
CA SER A 152 14.71 -4.46 2.54
C SER A 152 14.64 -3.33 1.51
N TYR A 153 13.45 -2.91 1.11
CA TYR A 153 13.22 -1.78 0.19
C TYR A 153 12.59 -0.58 0.89
N ASN A 154 12.47 -0.60 2.22
CA ASN A 154 11.82 0.46 3.00
C ASN A 154 12.60 1.78 3.06
N GLU A 155 13.90 1.78 2.75
CA GLU A 155 14.67 3.01 2.64
C GLU A 155 14.50 3.71 1.29
N THR A 156 13.82 3.07 0.34
CA THR A 156 13.64 3.58 -1.01
C THR A 156 12.17 3.79 -1.35
N CYS A 157 11.30 2.85 -0.97
CA CYS A 157 9.89 2.97 -1.32
C CYS A 157 9.19 4.08 -0.52
N PRO A 158 8.18 4.77 -1.09
CA PRO A 158 7.56 5.91 -0.41
C PRO A 158 6.90 5.54 0.92
N GLY A 159 6.23 4.39 0.97
CA GLY A 159 5.64 3.89 2.23
C GLY A 159 6.67 3.60 3.32
N GLY A 160 7.89 3.18 2.93
CA GLY A 160 8.98 2.95 3.87
C GLY A 160 9.60 4.25 4.37
N LEU A 161 9.77 5.24 3.50
CA LEU A 161 10.20 6.59 3.89
C LEU A 161 9.21 7.22 4.87
N ALA A 162 7.91 7.12 4.60
CA ALA A 162 6.86 7.61 5.49
C ALA A 162 6.91 6.93 6.88
N TRP A 163 7.06 5.60 6.91
CA TRP A 163 7.19 4.86 8.18
C TRP A 163 8.44 5.25 8.95
N ARG A 164 9.59 5.39 8.29
CA ARG A 164 10.84 5.75 8.97
C ARG A 164 10.72 7.11 9.64
N SER A 165 10.23 8.12 8.93
CA SER A 165 9.99 9.46 9.49
C SER A 165 9.09 9.41 10.71
N CYS A 166 8.00 8.63 10.66
CA CYS A 166 7.10 8.42 11.79
C CYS A 166 7.80 7.70 12.96
N SER A 167 8.53 6.63 12.69
CA SER A 167 9.21 5.82 13.71
C SER A 167 10.30 6.59 14.47
N VAL A 168 11.02 7.50 13.78
CA VAL A 168 12.02 8.37 14.40
C VAL A 168 11.33 9.35 15.35
N TRP A 169 10.29 10.03 14.87
CA TRP A 169 9.51 10.96 15.68
C TRP A 169 8.92 10.30 16.93
N LEU A 170 8.36 9.09 16.81
CA LEU A 170 7.83 8.34 17.95
C LEU A 170 8.91 7.98 18.98
N LYS A 171 10.12 7.63 18.52
CA LYS A 171 11.26 7.32 19.40
C LYS A 171 11.80 8.54 20.12
N GLU A 172 11.71 9.72 19.52
CA GLU A 172 12.09 10.99 20.14
C GLU A 172 11.06 11.41 21.19
N LYS A 173 9.77 11.36 20.84
CA LYS A 173 8.65 11.63 21.75
C LYS A 173 8.64 10.73 22.99
N GLY A 174 8.97 9.45 22.84
CA GLY A 174 9.00 8.50 23.97
C GLY A 174 10.18 8.68 24.93
N LYS A 175 11.09 9.63 24.67
CA LYS A 175 12.19 10.01 25.56
C LYS A 175 11.92 11.30 26.34
N GLU A 176 10.87 12.04 26.00
CA GLU A 176 10.33 13.18 26.77
C GLU A 176 9.47 12.69 27.94
#